data_AF-A0A967LHV9-F1
#
_entry.id   AF-A0A967LHV9-F1
#
_cell.length_a   1.000
_cell.length_b   1.000
_cell.length_c   1.000
_cell.angle_alpha   90.00
_cell.angle_beta   90.00
_cell.angle_gamma   90.00
#
_symmetry.space_group_name_H-M   'P 1'
#
loop_
_entity.id
_entity.type
_entity.pdbx_description
1 polymer ?
#
loop_
_entity_poly.entity_id
_entity_poly.type
_entity_poly.pdbx_seq_one_letter_code
_entity_poly.pdbx_strand_id
1 'polypeptide(L)' 'EDMLAELESIVETLNDPHLKSLMIAFLADKEFVESFSHAPAAKTMHHVYLGGLLEHSLSVAALASDICGRYP' A
#
# COMPACT_ATOMS: atom_id res chain seq x y z
N GLU A 1 12.81 6.74 4.09
CA GLU A 1 11.63 6.62 4.96
C GLU A 1 11.09 5.20 4.85
N ASP A 2 10.41 4.74 5.89
CA ASP A 2 9.86 3.39 5.96
C ASP A 2 8.56 3.34 5.14
N MET A 3 8.56 2.59 4.02
CA MET A 3 7.42 2.50 3.10
C MET A 3 6.15 1.97 3.78
N LEU A 4 6.30 1.22 4.86
CA LEU A 4 5.16 0.76 5.64
C LEU A 4 4.49 1.92 6.38
N ALA A 5 5.28 2.85 6.93
CA ALA A 5 4.76 4.04 7.59
C ALA A 5 4.05 4.98 6.60
N GLU A 6 4.51 5.03 5.34
CA GLU A 6 3.81 5.76 4.27
C GLU A 6 2.44 5.13 3.96
N LEU A 7 2.38 3.80 3.86
CA LEU A 7 1.12 3.07 3.66
C LEU A 7 0.15 3.30 4.82
N GLU A 8 0.62 3.24 6.06
CA GLU A 8 -0.17 3.54 7.26
C GLU A 8 -0.75 4.96 7.19
N SER A 9 0.07 5.94 6.83
CA SER A 9 -0.36 7.33 6.68
C SER A 9 -1.46 7.49 5.62
N ILE A 10 -1.35 6.78 4.49
CA ILE A 10 -2.40 6.78 3.46
C ILE A 10 -3.70 6.18 4.01
N VAL A 11 -3.63 5.05 4.71
CA VAL A 11 -4.79 4.40 5.32
C VAL A 11 -5.49 5.33 6.33
N GLU A 12 -4.74 6.16 7.04
CA GLU A 12 -5.32 7.15 7.95
C GLU A 12 -6.20 8.19 7.25
N THR A 13 -5.89 8.54 6.00
CA THR A 13 -6.65 9.51 5.18
C THR A 13 -7.98 8.97 4.64
N LEU A 14 -8.25 7.66 4.74
CA LEU A 14 -9.49 7.05 4.25
C LEU A 14 -10.70 7.52 5.06
N ASN A 15 -11.68 8.10 4.37
CA ASN A 15 -12.93 8.60 4.98
C ASN A 15 -14.00 7.52 5.16
N ASP A 16 -13.99 6.46 4.33
CA ASP A 16 -14.93 5.36 4.48
C ASP A 16 -14.51 4.47 5.68
N PRO A 17 -15.34 4.37 6.72
CA PRO A 17 -14.97 3.67 7.95
C PRO A 17 -14.83 2.16 7.75
N HIS A 18 -15.56 1.57 6.79
CA HIS A 18 -15.48 0.14 6.51
C HIS A 18 -14.19 -0.18 5.73
N LEU A 19 -13.85 0.64 4.74
CA LEU A 19 -12.60 0.49 3.99
C LEU A 19 -11.38 0.71 4.89
N LYS A 20 -11.43 1.74 5.75
CA LYS A 20 -10.36 1.99 6.73
C LYS A 20 -10.20 0.82 7.69
N SER A 21 -11.31 0.28 8.20
CA SER A 21 -11.28 -0.89 9.10
C SER A 21 -10.70 -2.13 8.41
N LEU A 22 -11.03 -2.35 7.14
CA LEU A 22 -10.47 -3.45 6.35
C LEU A 22 -8.95 -3.30 6.20
N MET A 23 -8.48 -2.10 5.86
CA MET A 23 -7.05 -1.85 5.71
C MET A 23 -6.29 -2.00 7.04
N ILE A 24 -6.87 -1.51 8.14
CA ILE A 24 -6.30 -1.70 9.49
C ILE A 24 -6.24 -3.20 9.83
N ALA A 25 -7.25 -3.99 9.46
CA ALA A 25 -7.23 -5.44 9.72
C ALA A 25 -6.06 -6.14 8.99
N PHE A 26 -5.74 -5.74 7.76
CA PHE A 26 -4.55 -6.23 7.06
C PHE A 26 -3.25 -5.77 7.71
N LEU A 27 -3.16 -4.49 8.12
CA LEU A 27 -1.95 -3.95 8.76
C LEU A 27 -1.72 -4.50 10.18
N ALA A 28 -2.77 -4.92 10.88
CA ALA A 28 -2.67 -5.55 12.19
C ALA A 28 -2.17 -7.00 12.13
N ASP A 29 -2.30 -7.66 10.97
CA ASP A 29 -1.76 -9.00 10.74
C ASP A 29 -0.27 -8.92 10.39
N LYS A 30 0.57 -9.16 11.40
CA LYS A 30 2.03 -9.07 11.26
C LYS A 30 2.62 -10.05 10.26
N GLU A 31 2.07 -11.27 10.18
CA GLU A 31 2.57 -12.30 9.26
C GLU A 31 2.27 -11.91 7.81
N PHE A 32 1.07 -11.36 7.58
CA PHE A 32 0.71 -10.77 6.31
C PHE A 32 1.60 -9.58 5.96
N VAL A 33 1.77 -8.61 6.87
CA VAL A 33 2.56 -7.39 6.61
C VAL A 33 4.01 -7.72 6.31
N GLU A 34 4.62 -8.66 7.04
CA GLU A 34 5.98 -9.10 6.78
C GLU A 34 6.09 -9.74 5.38
N SER A 35 5.18 -10.65 5.05
CA SER A 35 5.16 -11.31 3.73
C SER A 35 4.91 -10.33 2.59
N PHE A 36 3.99 -9.39 2.77
CA PHE A 36 3.63 -8.36 1.80
C PHE A 36 4.78 -7.38 1.56
N SER A 37 5.44 -6.92 2.63
CA SER A 37 6.55 -5.96 2.56
C SER A 37 7.83 -6.55 1.98
N HIS A 38 7.92 -7.89 1.89
CA HIS A 38 9.05 -8.58 1.25
C HIS A 38 8.67 -9.19 -0.11
N ALA A 39 7.39 -9.17 -0.50
CA ALA A 39 6.96 -9.75 -1.76
C ALA A 39 7.51 -8.96 -2.97
N PRO A 40 7.99 -9.64 -4.03
CA PRO A 40 8.32 -8.99 -5.29
C PRO A 40 7.02 -8.56 -6.01
N ALA A 41 7.04 -7.43 -6.73
CA ALA A 41 5.88 -7.00 -7.52
C ALA A 41 5.63 -7.88 -8.75
N ALA A 42 6.68 -8.47 -9.35
CA ALA A 42 6.59 -9.26 -10.57
C ALA A 42 7.60 -10.41 -10.61
N LYS A 43 7.26 -11.50 -11.31
CA LYS A 43 8.14 -12.66 -11.53
C LYS A 43 9.20 -12.46 -12.63
N THR A 44 9.03 -11.52 -13.57
CA THR A 44 9.88 -11.50 -14.79
C THR A 44 10.23 -10.15 -15.43
N MET A 45 9.67 -8.99 -15.04
CA MET A 45 10.12 -7.67 -15.56
C MET A 45 9.83 -6.54 -14.57
N HIS A 46 10.83 -5.64 -14.39
CA HIS A 46 10.90 -4.42 -13.56
C HIS A 46 10.32 -4.53 -12.13
N HIS A 47 11.17 -4.33 -11.10
CA HIS A 47 10.88 -4.53 -9.66
C HIS A 47 10.93 -5.99 -9.17
N VAL A 48 11.90 -6.78 -9.65
CA VAL A 48 12.22 -8.13 -9.14
C VAL A 48 13.12 -8.02 -7.90
N TYR A 49 12.70 -7.27 -6.89
CA TYR A 49 13.37 -7.19 -5.60
C TYR A 49 12.38 -7.30 -4.45
N LEU A 50 12.87 -7.78 -3.30
CA LEU A 50 12.09 -7.90 -2.07
C LEU A 50 11.52 -6.53 -1.70
N GLY A 51 10.20 -6.44 -1.53
CA GLY A 51 9.49 -5.20 -1.24
C GLY A 51 9.00 -4.42 -2.47
N GLY A 52 9.22 -4.93 -3.68
CA GLY A 52 8.67 -4.33 -4.89
C GLY A 52 7.13 -4.25 -4.88
N LEU A 53 6.44 -5.21 -4.24
CA LEU A 53 4.97 -5.18 -4.15
C LEU A 53 4.47 -3.97 -3.36
N LEU A 54 5.07 -3.70 -2.19
CA LEU A 54 4.72 -2.55 -1.35
C LEU A 54 4.97 -1.23 -2.10
N GLU A 55 6.08 -1.12 -2.83
CA GLU A 55 6.40 0.05 -3.65
C GLU A 55 5.37 0.28 -4.76
N HIS A 56 4.99 -0.80 -5.44
CA HIS A 56 3.99 -0.75 -6.49
C HIS A 56 2.64 -0.31 -5.93
N SER A 57 2.23 -0.86 -4.79
CA SER A 57 0.99 -0.47 -4.10
C SER A 57 0.98 1.01 -3.71
N LEU A 58 2.08 1.53 -3.16
CA LEU A 58 2.22 2.96 -2.85
C LEU A 58 2.10 3.83 -4.10
N SER A 59 2.75 3.44 -5.19
CA SER A 59 2.69 4.16 -6.47
C SER A 59 1.25 4.23 -7.02
N VAL A 60 0.50 3.13 -6.91
CA VAL A 60 -0.92 3.07 -7.32
C VAL A 60 -1.80 3.91 -6.40
N ALA A 61 -1.56 3.89 -5.09
CA ALA A 61 -2.30 4.70 -4.12
C ALA A 61 -2.08 6.21 -4.34
N ALA A 62 -0.84 6.62 -4.60
CA ALA A 62 -0.49 7.99 -4.96
C ALA A 62 -1.21 8.43 -6.25
N LEU A 63 -1.19 7.59 -7.29
CA LEU A 63 -1.90 7.86 -8.54
C LEU A 63 -3.42 8.01 -8.33
N ALA A 64 -4.03 7.15 -7.51
CA ALA A 64 -5.44 7.25 -7.20
C ALA A 64 -5.78 8.57 -6.48
N SER A 65 -4.96 8.98 -5.52
CA SER A 65 -5.11 10.27 -4.81
C SER A 65 -5.02 11.45 -5.77
N ASP A 66 -4.03 11.46 -6.65
CA ASP A 66 -3.84 12.49 -7.68
C ASP A 66 -5.04 12.61 -8.62
N ILE A 67 -5.62 11.47 -9.02
CA ILE A 67 -6.79 11.45 -9.90
C ILE A 67 -8.02 12.00 -9.17
N CYS A 68 -8.29 11.56 -7.95
CA CYS A 68 -9.40 12.05 -7.13
C CYS A 68 -9.30 13.56 -6.87
N GLY A 69 -8.08 14.10 -6.67
CA GLY A 69 -7.88 15.54 -6.51
C GLY A 69 -8.15 16.35 -7.78
N ARG A 70 -7.97 15.74 -8.96
CA ARG A 70 -8.25 16.38 -10.27
C ARG A 70 -9.70 16.22 -10.72
N TYR A 71 -10.37 15.15 -10.27
CA TYR A 71 -11.75 14.81 -10.60
C TYR A 71 -12.52 14.43 -9.32
N PRO A 72 -12.98 15.42 -8.55
CA PRO A 72 -13.68 15.20 -7.29
C PRO A 72 -15.09 14.61 -7.48
#